data_AF-A0A972AWR9-F1
#
_entry.id   AF-A0A972AWR9-F1
#
_cell.length_a   1.000
_cell.length_b   1.000
_cell.length_c   1.000
_cell.angle_alpha   90.00
_cell.angle_beta   90.00
_cell.angle_gamma   90.00
#
_symmetry.space_group_name_H-M   'P 1'
#
loop_
_entity.id
_entity.type
_entity.pdbx_description
1 polymer ?
#
loop_
_entity_poly.entity_id
_entity_poly.type
_entity_poly.pdbx_seq_one_letter_code
_entity_poly.pdbx_strand_id
1 'polypeptide(L)'
;MQNALINAKTLIEKKILIQKKKTKPVHISIQDLGTFKFRTPDMSDVIDSTSFKGGGHEDQYLIYTCCEEPNLRDKELQETYECSEPFDIVDKIFLPGEIQRTAKLLTEACGYKEDAAKVVEEIKNEY
;
A
#
# COMPACT_ATOMS: atom_id res chain seq x y z
N MET A 1 18.67 15.68 15.73
CA MET A 1 17.56 16.39 15.06
C MET A 1 16.79 17.16 16.12
N GLN A 2 16.54 18.45 15.91
CA GLN A 2 15.84 19.32 16.87
C GLN A 2 14.35 18.96 16.88
N ASN A 3 13.79 18.62 18.05
CA ASN A 3 12.36 18.31 18.22
C ASN A 3 11.57 19.61 18.44
N ALA A 4 11.26 20.33 17.36
CA ALA A 4 10.42 21.53 17.42
C ALA A 4 8.96 21.19 17.10
N LEU A 5 8.00 21.87 17.75
CA LEU A 5 6.58 21.74 17.45
C LEU A 5 6.28 22.26 16.03
N ILE A 6 5.49 21.48 15.28
CA ILE A 6 5.03 21.89 13.95
C ILE A 6 3.76 22.76 14.06
N ASN A 7 3.65 23.82 13.26
CA ASN A 7 2.47 24.68 13.22
C ASN A 7 1.75 24.58 11.85
N ALA A 8 0.57 25.17 11.77
CA ALA A 8 -0.26 25.15 10.56
C ALA A 8 0.43 25.76 9.33
N LYS A 9 1.18 26.86 9.51
CA LYS A 9 1.91 27.51 8.41
C LYS A 9 2.97 26.59 7.81
N THR A 10 3.73 25.90 8.67
CA THR A 10 4.72 24.90 8.23
C THR A 10 4.07 23.73 7.48
N LEU A 11 2.87 23.30 7.87
CA LEU A 11 2.13 22.26 7.14
C LEU A 11 1.65 22.75 5.76
N ILE A 12 1.22 24.01 5.65
CA ILE A 12 0.82 24.63 4.39
C ILE A 12 2.01 24.70 3.42
N GLU A 13 3.17 25.17 3.90
CA GLU A 13 4.41 25.20 3.11
C GLU A 13 4.83 23.80 2.64
N LYS A 14 4.57 22.77 3.46
CA LYS A 14 4.84 21.36 3.15
C LYS A 14 3.73 20.67 2.35
N LYS A 15 2.65 21.36 1.95
CA LYS A 15 1.49 20.74 1.27
C LYS A 15 1.90 19.85 0.08
N ILE A 16 2.75 20.35 -0.80
CA ILE A 16 3.20 19.61 -2.00
C ILE A 16 3.96 18.34 -1.60
N LEU A 17 4.83 18.44 -0.58
CA LEU A 17 5.58 17.30 -0.06
C LEU A 17 4.66 16.25 0.58
N ILE A 18 3.67 16.69 1.36
CA ILE A 18 2.68 15.82 1.99
C ILE A 18 1.86 15.09 0.92
N GLN A 19 1.39 15.80 -0.11
CA GLN A 19 0.63 15.18 -1.20
C GLN A 19 1.48 14.16 -1.96
N LYS A 20 2.71 14.53 -2.32
CA LYS A 20 3.65 13.62 -2.98
C LYS A 20 3.96 12.38 -2.14
N LYS A 21 4.03 12.52 -0.81
CA LYS A 21 4.18 11.38 0.12
C LYS A 21 2.98 10.43 0.04
N LYS A 22 1.75 10.96 -0.04
CA LYS A 22 0.52 10.17 -0.05
C LYS A 22 0.24 9.50 -1.40
N THR A 23 0.73 10.06 -2.50
CA THR A 23 0.44 9.57 -3.87
C THR A 23 1.63 8.87 -4.54
N LYS A 24 2.72 8.62 -3.79
CA LYS A 24 3.90 7.98 -4.36
C LYS A 24 3.55 6.54 -4.78
N PRO A 25 3.82 6.13 -6.04
CA PRO A 25 3.66 4.74 -6.44
C PRO A 25 4.70 3.83 -5.76
N VAL A 26 4.30 2.60 -5.48
CA VAL A 26 5.12 1.55 -4.90
C VAL A 26 5.51 0.59 -6.02
N HIS A 27 6.80 0.33 -6.18
CA HIS A 27 7.29 -0.66 -7.14
C HIS A 27 7.81 -1.86 -6.35
N ILE A 28 7.25 -3.04 -6.61
CA ILE A 28 7.60 -4.27 -5.92
C ILE A 28 8.10 -5.25 -6.97
N SER A 29 9.35 -5.69 -6.81
CA SER A 29 9.94 -6.73 -7.64
C SER A 29 9.71 -8.08 -6.97
N ILE A 30 9.20 -9.03 -7.74
CA ILE A 30 8.92 -10.39 -7.32
C ILE A 30 9.76 -11.30 -8.21
N GLN A 31 10.39 -12.28 -7.57
CA GLN A 31 11.29 -13.20 -8.25
C GLN A 31 10.54 -13.91 -9.37
N ASP A 32 11.15 -14.04 -10.54
CA ASP A 32 10.60 -14.75 -11.71
C ASP A 32 9.35 -14.15 -12.37
N LEU A 33 8.66 -13.18 -11.73
CA LEU A 33 7.49 -12.47 -12.27
C LEU A 33 7.80 -11.04 -12.75
N GLY A 34 8.85 -10.40 -12.21
CA GLY A 34 9.26 -9.06 -12.62
C GLY A 34 8.83 -7.96 -11.64
N THR A 35 8.68 -6.73 -12.14
CA THR A 35 8.34 -5.55 -11.31
C THR A 35 6.91 -5.11 -11.54
N PHE A 36 6.15 -5.04 -10.45
CA PHE A 36 4.78 -4.57 -10.41
C PHE A 36 4.76 -3.14 -9.87
N LYS A 37 3.87 -2.32 -10.43
CA LYS A 37 3.60 -0.96 -9.99
C LYS A 37 2.24 -0.92 -9.31
N PHE A 38 2.24 -0.43 -8.08
CA PHE A 38 1.06 -0.26 -7.26
C PHE A 38 0.89 1.20 -6.89
N ARG A 39 -0.36 1.64 -6.73
CA ARG A 39 -0.65 2.86 -5.96
C ARG A 39 -0.51 2.57 -4.46
N THR A 40 -0.21 3.60 -3.69
CA THR A 40 -0.26 3.49 -2.22
C THR A 40 -1.72 3.28 -1.78
N PRO A 41 -2.02 2.26 -0.95
CA PRO A 41 -3.37 2.07 -0.41
C PRO A 41 -3.80 3.27 0.43
N ASP A 42 -5.08 3.62 0.37
CA ASP A 42 -5.69 4.58 1.27
C ASP A 42 -6.44 3.89 2.42
N MET A 43 -7.07 4.70 3.28
CA MET A 43 -7.80 4.16 4.44
C MET A 43 -9.03 3.32 4.01
N SER A 44 -9.71 3.69 2.92
CA SER A 44 -10.83 2.91 2.40
C SER A 44 -10.37 1.53 1.94
N ASP A 45 -9.26 1.45 1.21
CA ASP A 45 -8.72 0.16 0.76
C ASP A 45 -8.43 -0.78 1.94
N VAL A 46 -7.85 -0.24 3.01
CA VAL A 46 -7.53 -1.02 4.22
C VAL A 46 -8.82 -1.51 4.89
N ILE A 47 -9.81 -0.65 5.07
CA ILE A 47 -11.09 -1.04 5.68
C ILE A 47 -11.80 -2.09 4.82
N ASP A 48 -11.88 -1.86 3.51
CA ASP A 48 -12.56 -2.75 2.58
C ASP A 48 -11.85 -4.11 2.52
N SER A 49 -10.51 -4.13 2.59
CA SER A 49 -9.73 -5.38 2.64
C SER A 49 -10.10 -6.25 3.85
N THR A 50 -10.22 -5.65 5.04
CA THR A 50 -10.58 -6.38 6.28
C THR A 50 -12.01 -6.93 6.26
N SER A 51 -12.90 -6.29 5.52
CA SER A 51 -14.30 -6.70 5.40
C SER A 51 -14.52 -7.63 4.20
N PHE A 52 -13.52 -7.80 3.33
CA PHE A 52 -13.65 -8.54 2.09
C PHE A 52 -13.91 -10.03 2.35
N LYS A 53 -14.99 -10.55 1.76
CA LYS A 53 -15.46 -11.94 1.94
C LYS A 53 -15.59 -12.41 3.40
N GLY A 54 -15.82 -11.48 4.34
CA GLY A 54 -15.93 -11.80 5.77
C GLY A 54 -14.58 -12.01 6.49
N GLY A 55 -13.48 -11.57 5.87
CA GLY A 55 -12.12 -11.63 6.42
C GLY A 55 -11.26 -12.76 5.82
N GLY A 56 -9.95 -12.71 6.06
CA GLY A 56 -8.98 -13.73 5.63
C GLY A 56 -8.51 -13.64 4.17
N HIS A 57 -8.93 -12.60 3.44
CA HIS A 57 -8.55 -12.32 2.05
C HIS A 57 -8.04 -10.87 1.88
N GLU A 58 -7.55 -10.28 2.96
CA GLU A 58 -7.10 -8.89 3.02
C GLU A 58 -5.95 -8.63 2.03
N ASP A 59 -5.00 -9.57 2.00
CA ASP A 59 -3.80 -9.46 1.18
C ASP A 59 -4.14 -9.52 -0.32
N GLN A 60 -4.98 -10.47 -0.74
CA GLN A 60 -5.44 -10.58 -2.13
C GLN A 60 -6.20 -9.32 -2.54
N TYR A 61 -7.06 -8.82 -1.67
CA TYR A 61 -7.81 -7.60 -1.93
C TYR A 61 -6.88 -6.40 -2.16
N LEU A 62 -5.88 -6.20 -1.30
CA LEU A 62 -4.94 -5.09 -1.42
C LEU A 62 -4.12 -5.17 -2.70
N ILE A 63 -3.58 -6.35 -3.03
CA ILE A 63 -2.75 -6.56 -4.22
C ILE A 63 -3.57 -6.31 -5.48
N TYR A 64 -4.74 -6.95 -5.61
CA TYR A 64 -5.61 -6.79 -6.76
C TYR A 64 -6.06 -5.33 -6.93
N THR A 65 -6.50 -4.72 -5.83
CA THR A 65 -7.08 -3.38 -5.84
C THR A 65 -6.05 -2.30 -6.15
N CYS A 66 -4.84 -2.42 -5.59
CA CYS A 66 -3.81 -1.40 -5.72
C CYS A 66 -2.86 -1.60 -6.91
N CYS A 67 -2.90 -2.75 -7.61
CA CYS A 67 -2.06 -2.97 -8.78
C CYS A 67 -2.50 -2.09 -9.95
N GLU A 68 -1.58 -1.25 -10.43
CA GLU A 68 -1.74 -0.41 -11.61
C GLU A 68 -1.11 -1.07 -12.84
N GLU A 69 0.09 -1.65 -12.70
CA GLU A 69 0.78 -2.35 -13.80
C GLU A 69 1.45 -3.64 -13.29
N PRO A 70 1.20 -4.80 -13.92
CA PRO A 70 0.26 -5.04 -15.01
C PRO A 70 -1.21 -4.83 -14.57
N ASN A 71 -2.11 -4.68 -15.54
CA ASN A 71 -3.53 -4.59 -15.26
C ASN A 71 -4.09 -5.98 -14.91
N LEU A 72 -4.17 -6.31 -13.62
CA LEU A 72 -4.73 -7.59 -13.14
C LEU A 72 -6.22 -7.78 -13.46
N ARG A 73 -6.90 -6.72 -13.91
CA ARG A 73 -8.31 -6.73 -14.32
C ARG A 73 -8.48 -6.95 -15.82
N ASP A 74 -7.36 -7.17 -16.53
CA ASP A 74 -7.40 -7.45 -17.95
C ASP A 74 -8.20 -8.73 -18.21
N LYS A 75 -9.12 -8.67 -19.18
CA LYS A 75 -10.05 -9.79 -19.44
C LYS A 75 -9.34 -10.99 -20.04
N GLU A 76 -8.42 -10.77 -20.96
CA GLU A 76 -7.66 -11.84 -21.59
C GLU A 76 -6.79 -12.55 -20.56
N LEU A 77 -6.17 -11.78 -19.64
CA LEU A 77 -5.44 -12.33 -18.50
C LEU A 77 -6.36 -13.19 -17.61
N GLN A 78 -7.50 -12.65 -17.18
CA GLN A 78 -8.45 -13.34 -16.30
C GLN A 78 -8.97 -14.65 -16.91
N GLU A 79 -9.32 -14.63 -18.20
CA GLU A 79 -9.79 -15.80 -18.95
C GLU A 79 -8.67 -16.84 -19.11
N THR A 80 -7.44 -16.42 -19.45
CA THR A 80 -6.29 -17.30 -19.64
C THR A 80 -5.91 -18.05 -18.35
N TYR A 81 -6.04 -17.38 -17.20
CA TYR A 81 -5.77 -17.99 -15.88
C TYR A 81 -6.98 -18.73 -15.28
N GLU A 82 -8.10 -18.81 -16.03
CA GLU A 82 -9.33 -19.50 -15.64
C GLU A 82 -9.87 -19.01 -14.29
N CYS A 83 -9.88 -17.69 -14.09
CA CYS A 83 -10.35 -17.07 -12.85
C CYS A 83 -11.88 -17.22 -12.75
N SER A 84 -12.37 -17.73 -11.63
CA SER A 84 -13.82 -17.83 -11.36
C SER A 84 -14.36 -16.52 -10.81
N GLU A 85 -13.54 -15.85 -10.01
CA GLU A 85 -13.77 -14.50 -9.50
C GLU A 85 -12.56 -13.60 -9.81
N PRO A 86 -12.75 -12.27 -9.92
CA PRO A 86 -11.66 -11.38 -10.35
C PRO A 86 -10.41 -11.42 -9.46
N PHE A 87 -10.58 -11.67 -8.16
CA PHE A 87 -9.47 -11.70 -7.19
C PHE A 87 -8.66 -13.00 -7.23
N ASP A 88 -9.20 -14.07 -7.84
CA ASP A 88 -8.51 -15.36 -7.97
C ASP A 88 -7.19 -15.21 -8.72
N ILE A 89 -7.10 -14.21 -9.60
CA ILE A 89 -5.87 -13.92 -10.36
C ILE A 89 -4.65 -13.74 -9.45
N VAL A 90 -4.85 -13.26 -8.21
CA VAL A 90 -3.76 -13.12 -7.24
C VAL A 90 -3.27 -14.49 -6.78
N ASP A 91 -4.17 -15.39 -6.39
CA ASP A 91 -3.77 -16.74 -5.98
C ASP A 91 -3.26 -17.59 -7.16
N LYS A 92 -3.61 -17.22 -8.40
CA LYS A 92 -3.16 -17.89 -9.63
C LYS A 92 -1.76 -17.45 -10.08
N ILE A 93 -1.39 -16.18 -9.88
CA ILE A 93 -0.10 -15.62 -10.30
C ILE A 93 0.96 -15.77 -9.21
N PHE A 94 0.61 -15.49 -7.96
CA PHE A 94 1.57 -15.32 -6.88
C PHE A 94 1.60 -16.52 -5.95
N LEU A 95 2.77 -16.83 -5.41
CA LEU A 95 2.90 -17.80 -4.33
C LEU A 95 2.36 -17.22 -3.01
N PRO A 96 1.89 -18.06 -2.05
CA PRO A 96 1.35 -17.57 -0.78
C PRO A 96 2.29 -16.63 -0.01
N GLY A 97 3.60 -16.93 -0.03
CA GLY A 97 4.60 -16.07 0.61
C GLY A 97 4.82 -14.74 -0.13
N GLU A 98 4.65 -14.72 -1.44
CA GLU A 98 4.75 -13.50 -2.25
C GLU A 98 3.54 -12.60 -2.03
N ILE A 99 2.35 -13.18 -1.88
CA ILE A 99 1.12 -12.47 -1.50
C ILE A 99 1.32 -11.75 -0.16
N GLN A 100 1.66 -12.50 0.89
CA GLN A 100 1.86 -11.91 2.22
C GLN A 100 2.95 -10.85 2.23
N ARG A 101 4.07 -11.10 1.52
CA ARG A 101 5.17 -10.14 1.44
C ARG A 101 4.77 -8.87 0.70
N THR A 102 4.05 -8.99 -0.41
CA THR A 102 3.61 -7.86 -1.23
C THR A 102 2.60 -7.01 -0.46
N ALA A 103 1.59 -7.62 0.15
CA ALA A 103 0.62 -6.91 0.98
C ALA A 103 1.27 -6.20 2.18
N LYS A 104 2.25 -6.83 2.83
CA LYS A 104 3.05 -6.19 3.87
C LYS A 104 3.80 -4.94 3.37
N LEU A 105 4.44 -5.02 2.20
CA LEU A 105 5.13 -3.87 1.62
C LEU A 105 4.16 -2.73 1.26
N LEU A 106 2.95 -3.06 0.81
CA LEU A 106 1.90 -2.07 0.52
C LEU A 106 1.38 -1.38 1.79
N THR A 107 1.17 -2.13 2.87
CA THR A 107 0.71 -1.59 4.16
C THR A 107 1.80 -0.74 4.83
N GLU A 108 3.07 -1.15 4.77
CA GLU A 108 4.20 -0.33 5.21
C GLU A 108 4.28 1.00 4.43
N ALA A 109 4.00 0.97 3.12
CA ALA A 109 4.00 2.15 2.26
C ALA A 109 2.89 3.16 2.60
N CYS A 110 1.71 2.69 3.05
CA CYS A 110 0.63 3.58 3.52
C CYS A 110 0.76 4.02 4.99
N GLY A 111 1.85 3.62 5.67
CA GLY A 111 2.24 4.16 6.98
C GLY A 111 2.08 3.19 8.14
N TYR A 112 1.73 1.93 7.91
CA TYR A 112 1.64 0.88 8.94
C TYR A 112 3.02 0.26 9.20
N LYS A 113 4.01 1.10 9.51
CA LYS A 113 5.37 0.70 9.89
C LYS A 113 5.65 1.13 11.32
N GLU A 114 6.40 0.31 12.06
CA GLU A 114 6.64 0.48 13.50
C GLU A 114 7.22 1.85 13.85
N ASP A 115 8.05 2.41 12.98
CA ASP A 115 8.72 3.70 13.15
C ASP A 115 7.98 4.89 12.49
N ALA A 116 6.72 4.70 12.06
CA ALA A 116 5.95 5.75 11.37
C ALA A 116 5.65 6.96 12.27
N ALA A 117 5.46 6.73 13.56
CA ALA A 117 5.25 7.74 14.58
C ALA A 117 5.83 7.26 15.91
N LYS A 118 6.41 8.18 16.69
CA LYS A 118 6.97 7.89 18.00
C LYS A 118 6.68 9.02 18.98
N VAL A 119 6.56 8.67 20.25
CA VAL A 119 6.50 9.65 21.33
C VAL A 119 7.89 10.28 21.51
N VAL A 120 7.92 11.57 21.79
CA VAL A 120 9.15 12.33 22.05
C VAL A 120 8.98 13.06 23.38
N GLU A 121 9.92 12.87 24.30
CA GLU A 121 9.83 13.41 25.67
C GLU A 121 10.42 14.82 25.80
N GLU A 122 11.41 15.19 24.97
CA GLU A 122 12.04 16.52 25.00
C GLU A 122 11.70 17.35 23.75
N ILE A 123 11.11 18.52 23.97
CA ILE A 123 10.73 19.50 22.94
C ILE A 123 11.60 20.75 23.10
N LYS A 124 12.24 21.19 22.02
CA LYS A 124 12.95 22.49 21.98
C LYS A 124 12.03 23.54 21.37
N ASN A 125 11.53 24.46 22.19
CA ASN A 125 10.89 25.69 21.73
C ASN A 125 11.93 26.80 21.73
N GLU A 126 12.30 27.30 20.55
CA GLU A 126 12.96 28.61 20.44
C GLU A 126 11.83 29.65 20.41
N TYR A 127 11.79 30.50 21.45
CA TYR A 127 10.86 31.63 21.57
C TYR A 127 11.23 32.75 20.61
#